data_AF-A0A8S3WAT8-F1
#
_entry.id   AF-A0A8S3WAT8-F1
#
_cell.length_a   1.000
_cell.length_b   1.000
_cell.length_c   1.000
_cell.angle_alpha   90.00
_cell.angle_beta   90.00
_cell.angle_gamma   90.00
#
_symmetry.space_group_name_H-M   'P 1'
#
loop_
_entity.id
_entity.type
_entity.pdbx_description
1 polymer ?
#
loop_
_entity_poly.entity_id
_entity_poly.type
_entity_poly.pdbx_seq_one_letter_code
_entity_poly.pdbx_strand_id
1 'polypeptide(L)'
;MRWSQAMNANALRAYFGVKGEETGCLAYRARMHRLFAKLEPSLTVTEQNLADRVRYILRSNIFDVAELERLRREAVPSSDENATAEDSAPQIVEQPANGCRCEYPSCG
;
A
#
# COMPACT_ATOMS: atom_id res chain seq x y z
N MET A 1 20.20 0.81 0.48
CA MET A 1 19.83 -0.34 1.34
C MET A 1 19.28 -1.47 0.48
N ARG A 2 19.60 -2.74 0.77
CA ARG A 2 19.04 -3.89 0.07
C ARG A 2 17.75 -4.35 0.75
N TRP A 3 16.64 -4.27 0.05
CA TRP A 3 15.35 -4.76 0.54
C TRP A 3 15.30 -6.28 0.42
N SER A 4 15.11 -6.97 1.55
CA SER A 4 14.91 -8.41 1.56
C SER A 4 13.48 -8.78 1.10
N GLN A 5 13.27 -10.05 0.76
CA GLN A 5 11.94 -10.54 0.41
C GLN A 5 10.96 -10.41 1.58
N ALA A 6 11.41 -10.66 2.82
CA ALA A 6 10.62 -10.47 4.04
C ALA A 6 10.19 -9.01 4.23
N MET A 7 11.09 -8.05 4.01
CA MET A 7 10.76 -6.62 4.06
C MET A 7 9.74 -6.23 2.98
N ASN A 8 9.87 -6.78 1.77
CA ASN A 8 8.91 -6.54 0.69
C ASN A 8 7.53 -7.11 1.03
N ALA A 9 7.48 -8.29 1.64
CA ALA A 9 6.24 -8.89 2.12
C ALA A 9 5.60 -8.03 3.22
N ASN A 10 6.38 -7.54 4.20
CA ASN A 10 5.90 -6.64 5.25
C ASN A 10 5.43 -5.29 4.69
N ALA A 11 6.09 -4.76 3.66
CA ALA A 11 5.64 -3.55 2.95
C ALA A 11 4.30 -3.76 2.24
N LEU A 12 4.11 -4.92 1.61
CA LEU A 12 2.83 -5.29 1.01
C LEU A 12 1.74 -5.56 2.05
N ARG A 13 2.06 -6.18 3.19
CA ARG A 13 1.10 -6.35 4.29
C ARG A 13 0.63 -5.00 4.82
N ALA A 14 1.54 -4.07 5.04
CA ALA A 14 1.19 -2.70 5.43
C ALA A 14 0.33 -2.01 4.37
N TYR A 15 0.64 -2.17 3.08
CA TYR A 15 -0.16 -1.65 1.96
C TYR A 15 -1.58 -2.24 1.94
N PHE A 16 -1.72 -3.56 2.00
CA PHE A 16 -3.04 -4.19 1.99
C PHE A 16 -3.88 -3.86 3.23
N GLY A 17 -3.23 -3.70 4.39
CA GLY A 17 -3.88 -3.31 5.65
C GLY A 17 -4.49 -1.90 5.63
N VAL A 18 -4.03 -1.00 4.76
CA VAL A 18 -4.62 0.36 4.61
C VAL A 18 -5.48 0.52 3.36
N LYS A 19 -5.49 -0.46 2.45
CA LYS A 19 -6.18 -0.38 1.15
C LYS A 19 -7.70 -0.50 1.23
N GLY A 20 -8.26 -0.76 2.41
CA GLY A 20 -9.70 -0.79 2.69
C GLY A 20 -10.32 0.56 3.05
N GLU A 21 -9.52 1.61 3.29
CA GLU A 21 -10.04 2.94 3.64
C GLU A 21 -9.88 3.90 2.44
N GLU A 22 -11.01 4.32 1.86
CA GLU A 22 -11.09 5.32 0.79
C GLU A 22 -10.69 6.73 1.27
N THR A 23 -9.43 6.94 1.62
CA THR A 23 -8.96 8.30 1.97
C THR A 23 -7.64 8.62 1.29
N GLY A 24 -7.72 9.59 0.38
CA GLY A 24 -6.67 10.49 -0.12
C GLY A 24 -5.22 9.98 -0.17
N CYS A 25 -4.57 10.15 -1.33
CA CYS A 25 -3.18 9.77 -1.63
C CYS A 25 -2.10 10.10 -0.58
N LEU A 26 -2.33 11.09 0.29
CA LEU A 26 -1.41 11.51 1.36
C LEU A 26 -1.66 10.76 2.68
N ALA A 27 -2.91 10.62 3.12
CA ALA A 27 -3.25 9.97 4.38
C ALA A 27 -2.87 8.47 4.35
N TYR A 28 -3.01 7.85 3.19
CA TYR A 28 -2.63 6.46 2.96
C TYR A 28 -1.15 6.18 3.25
N ARG A 29 -0.22 7.07 2.83
CA ARG A 29 1.23 6.85 2.99
C ARG A 29 1.65 6.87 4.46
N ALA A 30 1.13 7.83 5.22
CA ALA A 30 1.37 7.93 6.66
C ALA A 30 0.82 6.72 7.42
N ARG A 31 -0.40 6.26 7.09
CA ARG A 31 -0.98 5.06 7.72
C ARG A 31 -0.20 3.79 7.39
N MET A 32 0.15 3.62 6.12
CA MET A 32 0.97 2.49 5.66
C MET A 32 2.33 2.48 6.37
N HIS A 33 2.97 3.64 6.52
CA HIS A 33 4.24 3.77 7.23
C HIS A 33 4.11 3.40 8.71
N ARG A 34 3.05 3.86 9.39
CA ARG A 34 2.79 3.47 10.79
C ARG A 34 2.60 1.97 10.96
N LEU A 35 1.89 1.29 10.06
CA LEU A 35 1.78 -0.17 10.09
C LEU A 35 3.12 -0.84 9.84
N PHE A 36 3.87 -0.36 8.86
CA PHE A 36 5.18 -0.90 8.52
C PHE A 36 6.17 -0.74 9.68
N ALA A 37 6.19 0.41 10.36
CA ALA A 37 7.04 0.66 11.52
C ALA A 37 6.71 -0.27 12.72
N LYS A 38 5.48 -0.80 12.80
CA LYS A 38 5.13 -1.83 13.78
C LYS A 38 5.68 -3.21 13.39
N LEU A 39 5.72 -3.51 12.10
CA LEU A 39 6.22 -4.79 11.58
C LEU A 39 7.75 -4.84 11.56
N GLU A 40 8.40 -3.72 11.23
CA GLU A 40 9.85 -3.58 11.11
C GLU A 40 10.34 -2.35 11.90
N PRO A 41 10.28 -2.39 13.25
CA PRO A 41 10.68 -1.25 14.09
C PRO A 41 12.18 -0.96 14.03
N SER A 42 12.98 -1.93 13.61
CA SER A 42 14.42 -1.79 13.38
C SER A 42 14.75 -1.00 12.11
N LEU A 43 13.75 -0.76 11.25
CA LEU A 43 13.96 -0.15 9.96
C LEU A 43 13.51 1.31 9.88
N THR A 44 14.46 2.20 9.69
CA THR A 44 14.19 3.62 9.43
C THR A 44 13.96 3.86 7.94
N VAL A 45 12.71 3.72 7.49
CA VAL A 45 12.26 4.15 6.15
C VAL A 45 11.37 5.38 6.26
N THR A 46 11.35 6.21 5.21
CA THR A 46 10.38 7.31 5.10
C THR A 46 9.09 6.83 4.44
N GLU A 47 7.99 7.56 4.64
CA GLU A 47 6.70 7.27 3.99
C GLU A 47 6.83 7.19 2.46
N GLN A 48 7.62 8.10 1.88
CA GLN A 48 7.89 8.16 0.45
C GLN A 48 8.65 6.91 -0.03
N ASN A 49 9.73 6.51 0.66
CA ASN A 49 10.50 5.33 0.31
C ASN A 49 9.65 4.05 0.35
N LEU A 50 8.77 3.92 1.35
CA LEU A 50 7.86 2.79 1.46
C LEU A 50 6.86 2.77 0.30
N ALA A 51 6.27 3.91 -0.04
CA ALA A 51 5.33 4.02 -1.16
C ALA A 51 6.00 3.69 -2.51
N ASP A 52 7.19 4.22 -2.76
CA ASP A 52 7.93 3.93 -3.99
C ASP A 52 8.35 2.47 -4.05
N ARG A 53 8.71 1.87 -2.91
CA ARG A 53 9.02 0.46 -2.86
C ARG A 53 7.82 -0.42 -3.20
N VAL A 54 6.65 -0.12 -2.66
CA VAL A 54 5.43 -0.88 -2.96
C VAL A 54 5.05 -0.74 -4.44
N ARG A 55 5.12 0.47 -5.02
CA ARG A 55 4.92 0.66 -6.46
C ARG A 55 5.88 -0.16 -7.29
N TYR A 56 7.16 -0.18 -6.90
CA TYR A 56 8.16 -1.00 -7.57
C TYR A 56 7.80 -2.48 -7.49
N ILE A 57 7.44 -3.00 -6.31
CA ILE A 57 7.06 -4.41 -6.12
C ILE A 57 5.85 -4.79 -7.00
N LEU A 58 4.80 -3.96 -7.01
CA LEU A 58 3.59 -4.20 -7.80
C LEU A 58 3.86 -4.15 -9.31
N ARG A 59 4.76 -3.28 -9.76
CA ARG A 59 5.11 -3.13 -11.19
C ARG A 59 6.11 -4.19 -11.67
N SER A 60 6.98 -4.67 -10.80
CA SER A 60 8.07 -5.60 -11.14
C SER A 60 7.66 -7.07 -11.09
N ASN A 61 6.40 -7.37 -10.71
CA ASN A 61 5.86 -8.73 -10.60
C ASN A 61 6.76 -9.68 -9.77
N ILE A 62 7.40 -9.15 -8.72
CA ILE A 62 8.29 -9.91 -7.84
C ILE A 62 7.51 -10.99 -7.06
N PHE A 63 6.23 -10.73 -6.80
CA PHE A 63 5.31 -11.69 -6.20
C PHE A 63 4.26 -12.07 -7.23
N ASP A 64 3.98 -13.37 -7.31
CA ASP A 64 2.88 -13.87 -8.10
C ASP A 64 1.53 -13.46 -7.48
N VAL A 65 0.48 -13.47 -8.29
CA VAL A 65 -0.89 -13.11 -7.88
C VAL A 65 -1.34 -13.95 -6.68
N ALA A 66 -1.03 -15.25 -6.67
CA ALA A 66 -1.34 -16.14 -5.56
C ALA A 66 -0.67 -15.70 -4.25
N GLU A 67 0.55 -15.15 -4.34
CA GLU A 67 1.33 -14.69 -3.20
C GLU A 67 0.87 -13.32 -2.71
N LEU A 68 0.46 -12.44 -3.62
CA LEU A 68 -0.21 -11.18 -3.29
C LEU A 68 -1.51 -11.43 -2.53
N GLU A 69 -2.34 -12.38 -2.98
CA GLU A 69 -3.59 -12.74 -2.30
C GLU A 69 -3.34 -13.42 -0.94
N ARG A 70 -2.26 -14.19 -0.80
CA ARG A 70 -1.84 -14.72 0.51
C ARG A 70 -1.45 -13.57 1.46
N LEU A 71 -0.60 -12.65 1.01
CA LEU A 71 -0.17 -11.50 1.80
C LEU A 71 -1.34 -10.57 2.15
N ARG A 72 -2.31 -10.43 1.25
CA ARG A 72 -3.55 -9.68 1.50
C ARG A 72 -4.37 -10.31 2.62
N ARG A 73 -4.57 -11.63 2.59
CA ARG A 73 -5.28 -12.37 3.65
C ARG A 73 -4.57 -12.28 5.00
N GLU A 74 -3.24 -12.32 5.01
CA GLU A 74 -2.45 -12.17 6.24
C GLU A 74 -2.48 -10.73 6.79
N ALA A 75 -2.66 -9.74 5.92
CA ALA A 75 -2.69 -8.33 6.29
C ALA A 75 -4.03 -7.87 6.87
N VAL A 76 -5.12 -8.54 6.49
CA VAL A 76 -6.42 -8.36 7.11
C VAL A 76 -6.35 -9.08 8.45
N PRO A 77 -6.31 -8.37 9.60
CA PRO A 77 -6.52 -9.06 10.87
C PRO A 77 -7.87 -9.76 10.76
N SER A 78 -7.94 -11.03 11.17
CA SER A 78 -9.15 -11.84 11.22
C SER A 78 -10.19 -11.20 12.15
N SER A 79 -10.78 -10.09 11.72
CA SER A 79 -12.11 -9.71 12.12
C SER A 79 -13.01 -10.61 11.28
N ASP A 80 -13.24 -11.82 11.79
CA ASP A 80 -14.51 -12.48 11.58
C ASP A 80 -15.63 -11.43 11.71
N GLU A 81 -16.61 -11.50 10.79
CA GLU A 81 -17.79 -10.64 10.68
C GLU A 81 -17.67 -9.33 9.86
N ASN A 82 -17.46 -9.44 8.55
CA ASN A 82 -18.54 -9.10 7.60
C ASN A 82 -18.19 -9.56 6.18
N ALA A 83 -18.78 -10.67 5.77
CA ALA A 83 -18.97 -10.95 4.37
C ALA A 83 -19.94 -9.89 3.80
N THR A 84 -19.47 -9.03 2.91
CA THR A 84 -20.28 -8.67 1.76
C THR A 84 -19.39 -8.72 0.54
N ALA A 85 -19.57 -9.82 -0.20
CA ALA A 85 -19.16 -9.92 -1.57
C ALA A 85 -19.92 -8.84 -2.35
N GLU A 86 -19.18 -7.91 -2.96
CA GLU A 86 -19.68 -7.20 -4.12
C GLU A 86 -18.71 -7.45 -5.27
N ASP A 87 -19.00 -8.58 -5.91
CA ASP A 87 -18.97 -8.69 -7.37
C ASP A 87 -19.53 -7.40 -7.98
N SER A 88 -18.66 -6.58 -8.58
CA SER A 88 -19.02 -5.65 -9.67
C SER A 88 -17.77 -4.90 -10.15
N ALA A 89 -17.22 -5.35 -11.27
CA ALA A 89 -16.59 -4.47 -12.23
C ALA A 89 -17.68 -3.89 -13.16
N PRO A 90 -17.40 -2.84 -13.94
CA PRO A 90 -16.80 -1.55 -13.61
C PRO A 90 -17.82 -0.42 -13.86
N GLN A 91 -17.79 0.68 -13.11
CA GLN A 91 -18.52 1.89 -13.50
C GLN A 91 -17.54 3.05 -13.63
N ILE A 92 -17.26 3.36 -14.90
CA ILE A 92 -16.68 4.61 -15.37
C ILE A 92 -17.63 5.72 -14.92
N VAL A 93 -17.21 6.53 -13.96
CA VAL A 93 -17.82 7.84 -13.70
C VAL A 93 -16.71 8.88 -13.59
N GLU A 94 -16.86 9.90 -14.40
CA GLU A 94 -15.96 11.01 -14.65
C GLU A 94 -15.27 11.56 -13.41
N GLN A 95 -13.95 11.60 -13.48
CA GLN A 95 -13.11 12.44 -12.65
C GLN A 95 -13.32 13.91 -13.07
N PRO A 96 -13.73 14.83 -12.18
CA PRO A 96 -13.23 16.18 -12.30
C PRO A 96 -11.73 16.13 -11.98
N ALA A 97 -10.94 16.43 -13.00
CA ALA A 97 -9.49 16.55 -12.94
C ALA A 97 -9.06 17.62 -11.93
N ASN A 98 -8.97 17.26 -10.64
CA ASN A 98 -8.13 17.97 -9.70
C ASN A 98 -6.77 17.28 -9.70
N GLY A 99 -5.92 17.74 -10.63
CA GLY A 99 -4.54 17.33 -10.71
C GLY A 99 -3.85 17.55 -9.37
N CYS A 100 -3.49 16.45 -8.69
CA CYS A 100 -2.40 16.47 -7.73
C CYS A 100 -1.11 16.77 -8.51
N ARG A 101 -0.89 18.06 -8.80
CA ARG A 101 0.38 18.59 -9.26
C ARG A 101 1.34 18.43 -8.08
N CYS A 102 2.20 17.43 -8.16
CA CYS A 102 3.35 17.29 -7.29
C CYS A 102 4.33 18.43 -7.63
N GLU A 103 4.08 19.63 -7.09
CA GLU A 103 5.09 20.69 -7.12
C GLU A 103 6.10 20.38 -6.02
N TYR A 104 7.22 19.76 -6.41
CA TYR A 104 8.46 19.88 -5.67
C TYR A 104 9.02 21.27 -5.98
N PRO A 105 9.08 22.22 -5.03
CA PRO A 105 10.00 23.34 -5.17
C PRO A 105 11.40 22.84 -4.79
N SER A 106 12.29 22.87 -5.77
CA SER A 106 13.74 22.74 -5.62
C SER A 106 14.26 23.54 -4.43
N CYS A 107 15.07 22.90 -3.59
CA CYS A 107 15.94 23.61 -2.66
C CYS A 107 16.96 24.43 -3.47
N GLY A 108 16.96 25.74 -3.24
CA GLY A 108 18.04 26.67 -3.59
C GLY A 108 18.51 27.37 -2.33
#